data_AF-M7MVP4-F1
#
_entry.id   AF-M7MVP4-F1
#
_cell.length_a   1.000
_cell.length_b   1.000
_cell.length_c   1.000
_cell.angle_alpha   90.00
_cell.angle_beta   90.00
_cell.angle_gamma   90.00
#
_symmetry.space_group_name_H-M   'P 1'
#
loop_
_entity.id
_entity.type
_entity.pdbx_description
1 polymer ?
#
loop_
_entity_poly.entity_id
_entity_poly.type
_entity_poly.pdbx_seq_one_letter_code
_entity_poly.pdbx_strand_id
1 'polypeptide(L)'
;MKNLRTQHTLHLELYGSEPTIWRRIEVDGSMTLARFHEVLQGALGWTDSHLHLYMDSNPLNRSGAASGDTPVTWHMSGSLDDGLEGENEEHTTLTKALARSGGTLWYEYDLGDSWTHLITEESSRALDPAAPAARVLEGAMRVPLEDSGGLSGWYETLKLSQAASVDPERSYVVDWYKSHHSYFTPVDPEAFDVELANVQVRLHLDGPPAGTVAGTWLSTMPKYACHVMADALMRVGVDVFAGDTVPHLPEEAPRAMESILWWIRACEGDGLPLTAAGYLSPAALPGVIAGIGWEHEDFVQFGAKTEVHLHALLDFREMLMDIGLLKAQGKKLVATPTAVRVAQDPVKLWAHLVKRARNSRTDQVTYDVTMLALLAAAGDGAADRKTINARINQGMRLLGYAHNDGEPIADGDFNRLGGRYEAITKAFRMALLKNGNKGRAVELERDFALAVLRSRIRRWRTKAPVFPFARETPGPWS
;
A
#
# COMPACT_ATOMS: atom_id res chain seq x y z
N MET A 1 -21.61 -37.67 -15.80
CA MET A 1 -20.72 -37.60 -14.62
C MET A 1 -20.64 -36.14 -14.22
N LYS A 2 -20.85 -35.78 -12.94
CA LYS A 2 -20.55 -34.40 -12.49
C LYS A 2 -19.04 -34.23 -12.67
N ASN A 3 -18.59 -33.26 -13.47
CA ASN A 3 -17.18 -32.86 -13.51
C ASN A 3 -16.82 -32.37 -12.10
N LEU A 4 -16.21 -33.24 -11.30
CA LEU A 4 -15.66 -32.86 -10.01
C LEU A 4 -14.46 -31.97 -10.32
N ARG A 5 -14.52 -30.70 -9.90
CA ARG A 5 -13.37 -29.79 -9.98
C ARG A 5 -12.23 -30.40 -9.18
N THR A 6 -11.02 -30.31 -9.72
CA THR A 6 -9.80 -30.78 -9.08
C THR A 6 -8.98 -29.61 -8.55
N GLN A 7 -8.38 -29.78 -7.39
CA GLN A 7 -7.34 -28.90 -6.89
C GLN A 7 -5.99 -29.56 -7.15
N HIS A 8 -5.08 -28.83 -7.80
CA HIS A 8 -3.73 -29.30 -8.11
C HIS A 8 -2.73 -28.62 -7.17
N THR A 9 -1.75 -29.37 -6.67
CA THR A 9 -0.55 -28.84 -6.04
C THR A 9 0.56 -28.84 -7.08
N LEU A 10 1.12 -27.66 -7.35
CA LEU A 10 2.12 -27.44 -8.38
C LEU A 10 3.41 -26.91 -7.77
N HIS A 11 4.54 -27.40 -8.29
CA HIS A 11 5.86 -26.81 -8.09
C HIS A 11 6.21 -25.92 -9.28
N LEU A 12 6.51 -24.65 -9.01
CA LEU A 12 6.98 -23.67 -9.98
C LEU A 12 8.46 -23.42 -9.74
N GLU A 13 9.30 -23.65 -10.75
CA GLU A 13 10.74 -23.40 -10.68
C GLU A 13 11.14 -22.44 -11.79
N LEU A 14 11.86 -21.36 -11.47
CA LEU A 14 12.49 -20.52 -12.49
C LEU A 14 13.70 -21.28 -13.06
N TYR A 15 13.55 -21.76 -14.28
CA TYR A 15 14.49 -22.69 -14.90
C TYR A 15 15.86 -22.04 -15.09
N GLY A 16 16.91 -22.74 -14.64
CA GLY A 16 18.30 -22.27 -14.73
C GLY A 16 18.71 -21.29 -13.63
N SER A 17 17.87 -21.06 -12.62
CA SER A 17 18.25 -20.23 -11.47
C SER A 17 19.20 -20.95 -10.50
N GLU A 18 20.18 -20.23 -9.95
CA GLU A 18 21.12 -20.70 -8.93
C GLU A 18 21.43 -19.57 -7.94
N PRO A 19 21.02 -19.67 -6.66
CA PRO A 19 20.21 -20.73 -6.05
C PRO A 19 18.82 -20.88 -6.69
N THR A 20 18.21 -22.06 -6.57
CA THR A 20 16.89 -22.35 -7.15
C THR A 20 15.83 -21.40 -6.59
N ILE A 21 15.17 -20.67 -7.49
CA ILE A 21 14.03 -19.79 -7.21
C ILE A 21 12.75 -20.57 -7.51
N TRP A 22 11.90 -20.78 -6.51
CA TRP A 22 10.73 -21.65 -6.67
C TRP A 22 9.54 -21.31 -5.76
N ARG A 23 8.34 -21.76 -6.14
CA ARG A 23 7.10 -21.66 -5.36
C ARG A 23 6.36 -22.99 -5.39
N ARG A 24 5.71 -23.37 -4.29
CA ARG A 24 4.69 -24.42 -4.28
C ARG A 24 3.33 -23.78 -4.09
N ILE A 25 2.39 -24.09 -4.98
CA ILE A 25 1.05 -23.49 -4.99
C ILE A 25 -0.05 -24.54 -5.09
N GLU A 26 -1.22 -24.22 -4.55
CA GLU A 26 -2.46 -24.96 -4.78
C GLU A 26 -3.39 -24.15 -5.65
N VAL A 27 -3.98 -24.77 -6.67
CA VAL A 27 -4.77 -24.07 -7.69
C VAL A 27 -5.98 -24.91 -8.08
N ASP A 28 -7.13 -24.26 -8.25
CA ASP A 28 -8.29 -24.89 -8.88
C ASP A 28 -8.01 -25.16 -10.37
N GLY A 29 -7.98 -26.43 -10.75
CA GLY A 29 -7.68 -26.88 -12.11
C GLY A 29 -8.70 -26.47 -13.17
N SER A 30 -9.89 -26.02 -12.75
CA SER A 30 -10.92 -25.56 -13.68
C SER A 30 -10.69 -24.15 -14.25
N MET A 31 -9.73 -23.39 -13.70
CA MET A 31 -9.37 -22.09 -14.26
C MET A 31 -8.69 -22.21 -15.62
N THR A 32 -8.88 -21.20 -16.48
CA THR A 32 -8.19 -21.08 -17.76
C THR A 32 -6.69 -20.80 -17.55
N LEU A 33 -5.87 -21.04 -18.57
CA LEU A 33 -4.45 -20.68 -18.53
C LEU A 33 -4.25 -19.16 -18.39
N ALA A 34 -5.11 -18.34 -19.01
CA ALA A 34 -5.14 -16.89 -18.79
C ALA A 34 -5.36 -16.51 -17.31
N ARG A 35 -6.29 -17.19 -16.64
CA ARG A 35 -6.55 -16.94 -15.22
C ARG A 35 -5.45 -17.53 -14.32
N PHE A 36 -4.80 -18.60 -14.75
CA PHE A 36 -3.64 -19.16 -14.08
C PHE A 36 -2.42 -18.23 -14.18
N HIS A 37 -2.25 -17.51 -15.30
CA HIS A 37 -1.21 -16.48 -15.44
C HIS A 37 -1.30 -15.42 -14.34
N GLU A 38 -2.50 -14.94 -14.02
CA GLU A 38 -2.70 -14.00 -12.90
C GLU A 38 -2.24 -14.58 -11.54
N VAL A 39 -2.40 -15.90 -11.33
CA VAL A 39 -1.88 -16.59 -10.15
C VAL A 39 -0.35 -16.59 -10.17
N LEU A 40 0.27 -16.88 -11.32
CA LEU A 40 1.72 -16.88 -11.47
C LEU A 40 2.30 -15.49 -11.18
N GLN A 41 1.71 -14.44 -11.75
CA GLN A 41 2.12 -13.06 -11.53
C GLN A 41 2.10 -12.69 -10.04
N GLY A 42 1.04 -13.06 -9.31
CA GLY A 42 0.98 -12.83 -7.86
C GLY A 42 1.95 -13.68 -7.04
N ALA A 43 2.13 -14.97 -7.40
CA ALA A 43 3.00 -15.88 -6.67
C ALA A 43 4.50 -15.56 -6.87
N LEU A 44 4.84 -15.04 -8.04
CA LEU A 44 6.20 -14.65 -8.41
C LEU A 44 6.48 -13.21 -7.95
N GLY A 45 5.47 -12.32 -7.92
CA GLY A 45 5.62 -10.93 -7.52
C GLY A 45 5.85 -9.99 -8.70
N TRP A 46 5.33 -10.36 -9.87
CA TRP A 46 5.36 -9.59 -11.11
C TRP A 46 4.04 -8.85 -11.36
N THR A 47 4.10 -7.95 -12.33
CA THR A 47 3.15 -6.87 -12.53
C THR A 47 2.30 -7.02 -13.78
N ASP A 48 2.53 -8.10 -14.54
CA ASP A 48 1.81 -8.42 -15.78
C ASP A 48 1.99 -7.32 -16.84
N SER A 49 3.24 -6.92 -17.03
CA SER A 49 3.66 -5.84 -17.94
C SER A 49 4.09 -6.37 -19.32
N HIS A 50 4.36 -7.67 -19.44
CA HIS A 50 4.90 -8.26 -20.67
C HIS A 50 4.05 -9.41 -21.21
N LEU A 51 4.32 -9.77 -22.46
CA LEU A 51 3.72 -10.93 -23.12
C LEU A 51 4.16 -12.24 -22.44
N HIS A 52 3.31 -13.26 -22.53
CA HIS A 52 3.60 -14.59 -22.03
C HIS A 52 3.00 -15.69 -22.90
N LEU A 53 3.42 -16.93 -22.67
CA LEU A 53 2.90 -18.12 -23.31
C LEU A 53 3.13 -19.38 -22.45
N TYR A 54 2.44 -20.47 -22.79
CA TYR A 54 2.65 -21.79 -22.21
C TYR A 54 3.02 -22.81 -23.28
N MET A 55 3.80 -23.83 -22.92
CA MET A 55 4.18 -24.93 -23.81
C MET A 55 4.06 -26.28 -23.09
N ASP A 56 3.65 -27.31 -23.84
CA ASP A 56 3.56 -28.70 -23.33
C ASP A 56 4.89 -29.46 -23.36
N SER A 57 5.95 -28.84 -23.89
CA SER A 57 7.27 -29.43 -24.05
C SER A 57 8.37 -28.39 -23.85
N ASN A 58 9.59 -28.87 -23.62
CA ASN A 58 10.72 -28.00 -23.27
C ASN A 58 11.11 -27.10 -24.47
N PRO A 59 11.01 -25.76 -24.34
CA PRO A 59 11.35 -24.82 -25.42
C PRO A 59 12.81 -24.89 -25.86
N LEU A 60 13.70 -25.34 -24.98
CA LEU A 60 15.13 -25.44 -25.25
C LEU A 60 15.50 -26.71 -26.03
N ASN A 61 14.59 -27.69 -26.10
CA ASN A 61 14.84 -28.94 -26.81
C ASN A 61 14.26 -28.88 -28.23
N ARG A 62 14.99 -28.26 -29.15
CA ARG A 62 14.61 -28.14 -30.57
C ARG A 62 14.76 -29.44 -31.38
N SER A 63 15.35 -30.48 -30.79
CA SER A 63 15.37 -31.82 -31.39
C SER A 63 13.98 -32.42 -31.30
N GLY A 64 13.33 -32.57 -32.46
CA GLY A 64 11.92 -32.92 -32.61
C GLY A 64 11.39 -34.00 -31.69
N ALA A 65 10.13 -33.83 -31.31
CA ALA A 65 9.34 -34.70 -30.45
C ALA A 65 9.62 -36.19 -30.75
N ALA A 66 10.22 -36.89 -29.78
CA ALA A 66 10.43 -38.34 -29.83
C ALA A 66 9.10 -39.12 -29.74
N SER A 67 8.02 -38.46 -29.31
CA SER A 67 6.64 -38.92 -29.38
C SER A 67 5.96 -38.21 -30.54
N GLY A 68 5.35 -38.92 -31.49
CA GLY A 68 4.78 -38.36 -32.73
C GLY A 68 3.63 -37.34 -32.61
N ASP A 69 3.40 -36.75 -31.44
CA ASP A 69 2.49 -35.62 -31.24
C ASP A 69 3.23 -34.29 -31.46
N THR A 70 2.60 -33.39 -32.21
CA THR A 70 3.11 -32.02 -32.40
C THR A 70 3.01 -31.25 -31.07
N PRO A 71 4.11 -30.62 -30.61
CA PRO A 71 4.09 -29.71 -29.47
C PRO A 71 2.99 -28.66 -29.60
N VAL A 72 2.33 -28.33 -28.49
CA VAL A 72 1.34 -27.25 -28.44
C VAL A 72 1.88 -26.11 -27.61
N THR A 73 1.73 -24.92 -28.18
CA THR A 73 1.92 -23.64 -27.51
C THR A 73 0.54 -23.02 -27.29
N TRP A 74 0.29 -22.55 -26.07
CA TRP A 74 -0.87 -21.73 -25.75
C TRP A 74 -0.45 -20.27 -25.69
N HIS A 75 -1.12 -19.46 -26.49
CA HIS A 75 -0.88 -18.03 -26.64
C HIS A 75 -2.04 -17.22 -26.09
N MET A 76 -1.73 -15.99 -25.68
CA MET A 76 -2.72 -14.95 -25.45
C MET A 76 -3.53 -14.69 -26.73
N SER A 77 -4.79 -14.28 -26.57
CA SER A 77 -5.70 -13.98 -27.68
C SER A 77 -5.08 -13.02 -28.72
N GLY A 78 -4.45 -11.93 -28.27
CA GLY A 78 -3.86 -10.94 -29.18
C GLY A 78 -2.72 -11.49 -30.04
N SER A 79 -1.92 -12.43 -29.51
CA SER A 79 -0.81 -13.02 -30.28
C SER A 79 -1.30 -13.96 -31.39
N LEU A 80 -2.47 -14.59 -31.22
CA LEU A 80 -3.11 -15.38 -32.26
C LEU A 80 -3.69 -14.48 -33.37
N ASP A 81 -4.23 -13.33 -32.99
CA ASP A 81 -4.72 -12.31 -33.95
C ASP A 81 -3.57 -11.78 -34.83
N ASP A 82 -2.35 -11.75 -34.30
CA ASP A 82 -1.10 -11.43 -35.01
C ASP A 82 -0.57 -12.59 -35.87
N GLY A 83 -1.26 -13.74 -35.90
CA GLY A 83 -0.98 -14.86 -36.79
C GLY A 83 -0.01 -15.91 -36.24
N LEU A 84 0.27 -15.91 -34.93
CA LEU A 84 1.02 -17.02 -34.32
C LEU A 84 0.19 -18.31 -34.32
N GLU A 85 0.84 -19.43 -34.62
CA GLU A 85 0.21 -20.76 -34.59
C GLU A 85 0.18 -21.32 -33.17
N GLY A 86 -0.98 -21.76 -32.71
CA GLY A 86 -1.14 -22.40 -31.41
C GLY A 86 -2.59 -22.41 -30.95
N GLU A 87 -2.78 -22.66 -29.66
CA GLU A 87 -4.10 -22.64 -29.01
C GLU A 87 -4.28 -21.38 -28.15
N ASN A 88 -5.53 -20.99 -27.92
CA ASN A 88 -5.84 -19.83 -27.08
C ASN A 88 -5.89 -20.24 -25.60
N GLU A 89 -5.12 -19.57 -24.76
CA GLU A 89 -5.08 -19.81 -23.31
C GLU A 89 -6.41 -19.56 -22.57
N GLU A 90 -7.28 -18.70 -23.11
CA GLU A 90 -8.60 -18.41 -22.55
C GLU A 90 -9.57 -19.58 -22.74
N HIS A 91 -9.28 -20.50 -23.66
CA HIS A 91 -10.12 -21.65 -23.99
C HIS A 91 -9.62 -22.97 -23.38
N THR A 92 -8.40 -22.98 -22.83
CA THR A 92 -7.78 -24.16 -22.23
C THR A 92 -7.69 -24.03 -20.72
N THR A 93 -8.25 -25.00 -20.00
CA THR A 93 -8.16 -25.08 -18.53
C THR A 93 -6.84 -25.71 -18.09
N LEU A 94 -6.33 -25.32 -16.92
CA LEU A 94 -5.11 -25.88 -16.32
C LEU A 94 -5.10 -27.42 -16.29
N THR A 95 -6.20 -28.05 -15.86
CA THR A 95 -6.29 -29.53 -15.85
C THR A 95 -6.13 -30.15 -17.24
N LYS A 96 -6.63 -29.50 -18.29
CA LYS A 96 -6.49 -30.00 -19.68
C LYS A 96 -5.05 -29.88 -20.15
N ALA A 97 -4.41 -28.75 -19.86
CA ALA A 97 -3.01 -28.52 -20.23
C ALA A 97 -2.09 -29.53 -19.52
N LEU A 98 -2.24 -29.72 -18.20
CA LEU A 98 -1.48 -30.71 -17.43
C LEU A 98 -1.69 -32.15 -17.92
N ALA A 99 -2.95 -32.53 -18.20
CA ALA A 99 -3.24 -33.87 -18.73
C ALA A 99 -2.61 -34.10 -20.11
N ARG A 100 -2.58 -33.07 -20.96
CA ARG A 100 -1.92 -33.13 -22.26
C ARG A 100 -0.41 -33.28 -22.13
N SER A 101 0.21 -32.51 -21.24
CA SER A 101 1.66 -32.42 -21.11
C SER A 101 2.27 -33.48 -20.18
N GLY A 102 1.47 -34.42 -19.68
CA GLY A 102 1.93 -35.46 -18.76
C GLY A 102 2.31 -34.94 -17.37
N GLY A 103 1.71 -33.83 -16.94
CA GLY A 103 1.92 -33.23 -15.61
C GLY A 103 3.02 -32.16 -15.56
N THR A 104 3.68 -31.84 -16.67
CA THR A 104 4.73 -30.81 -16.73
C THR A 104 4.38 -29.73 -17.75
N LEU A 105 4.33 -28.47 -17.37
CA LEU A 105 4.10 -27.34 -18.28
C LEU A 105 5.28 -26.38 -18.24
N TRP A 106 5.54 -25.71 -19.34
CA TRP A 106 6.49 -24.61 -19.43
C TRP A 106 5.72 -23.31 -19.54
N TYR A 107 6.14 -22.30 -18.80
CA TYR A 107 5.56 -20.95 -18.84
C TYR A 107 6.68 -19.95 -19.08
N GLU A 108 6.55 -19.14 -20.11
CA GLU A 108 7.52 -18.09 -20.43
C GLU A 108 6.85 -16.74 -20.26
N TYR A 109 7.44 -15.88 -19.43
CA TYR A 109 7.03 -14.51 -19.19
C TYR A 109 8.11 -13.56 -19.66
N ASP A 110 7.69 -12.45 -20.27
CA ASP A 110 8.56 -11.49 -20.93
C ASP A 110 9.40 -12.16 -22.03
N LEU A 111 8.90 -12.13 -23.26
CA LEU A 111 9.60 -12.73 -24.41
C LEU A 111 10.90 -11.99 -24.79
N GLY A 112 11.20 -10.84 -24.16
CA GLY A 112 12.49 -10.18 -24.24
C GLY A 112 13.52 -10.83 -23.31
N ASP A 113 13.22 -10.85 -22.01
CA ASP A 113 14.10 -11.39 -20.96
C ASP A 113 14.04 -12.93 -20.83
N SER A 114 13.00 -13.55 -21.40
CA SER A 114 12.74 -14.99 -21.48
C SER A 114 12.67 -15.68 -20.10
N TRP A 115 11.86 -15.14 -19.17
CA TRP A 115 11.69 -15.75 -17.85
C TRP A 115 10.91 -17.07 -17.92
N THR A 116 11.64 -18.17 -18.04
CA THR A 116 11.08 -19.50 -18.26
C THR A 116 10.89 -20.27 -16.95
N HIS A 117 9.66 -20.71 -16.67
CA HIS A 117 9.33 -21.53 -15.52
C HIS A 117 8.97 -22.95 -15.92
N LEU A 118 9.49 -23.90 -15.16
CA LEU A 118 9.04 -25.27 -15.17
C LEU A 118 7.95 -25.45 -14.11
N ILE A 119 6.77 -25.88 -14.56
CA ILE A 119 5.59 -26.11 -13.72
C ILE A 119 5.36 -27.62 -13.67
N THR A 120 5.47 -28.21 -12.48
CA THR A 120 5.29 -29.66 -12.29
C THR A 120 4.13 -29.96 -11.35
N GLU A 121 3.21 -30.82 -11.76
CA GLU A 121 2.15 -31.34 -10.90
C GLU A 121 2.75 -32.32 -9.88
N GLU A 122 2.65 -31.98 -8.59
CA GLU A 122 3.06 -32.85 -7.50
C GLU A 122 1.91 -33.78 -7.07
N SER A 123 0.68 -33.26 -7.04
CA SER A 123 -0.52 -34.04 -6.72
C SER A 123 -1.81 -33.34 -7.17
N SER A 124 -2.90 -34.09 -7.25
CA SER A 124 -4.25 -33.55 -7.40
C SER A 124 -5.28 -34.26 -6.52
N ARG A 125 -6.31 -33.51 -6.13
CA ARG A 125 -7.41 -33.98 -5.28
C ARG A 125 -8.73 -33.35 -5.71
N ALA A 126 -9.86 -33.87 -5.21
CA ALA A 126 -11.14 -33.19 -5.36
C ALA A 126 -11.08 -31.80 -4.69
N LEU A 127 -11.58 -30.78 -5.38
CA LEU A 127 -11.62 -29.41 -4.86
C LEU A 127 -12.60 -29.33 -3.69
N ASP A 128 -12.13 -28.82 -2.55
CA ASP A 128 -13.00 -28.38 -1.46
C ASP A 128 -13.71 -27.09 -1.90
N PRO A 129 -15.06 -27.03 -1.93
CA PRO A 129 -15.80 -25.82 -2.28
C PRO A 129 -15.48 -24.60 -1.40
N ALA A 130 -14.91 -24.79 -0.20
CA ALA A 130 -14.46 -23.71 0.68
C ALA A 130 -13.01 -23.27 0.43
N ALA A 131 -12.23 -24.01 -0.38
CA ALA A 131 -10.86 -23.64 -0.68
C ALA A 131 -10.79 -22.39 -1.57
N PRO A 132 -9.75 -21.54 -1.40
CA PRO A 132 -9.51 -20.44 -2.32
C PRO A 132 -9.18 -20.96 -3.72
N ALA A 133 -9.41 -20.13 -4.74
CA ALA A 133 -9.09 -20.46 -6.13
C ALA A 133 -7.59 -20.74 -6.35
N ALA A 134 -6.74 -20.02 -5.63
CA ALA A 134 -5.31 -20.29 -5.57
C ALA A 134 -4.73 -19.92 -4.21
N ARG A 135 -3.64 -20.58 -3.81
CA ARG A 135 -2.87 -20.28 -2.60
C ARG A 135 -1.42 -20.69 -2.77
N VAL A 136 -0.49 -19.83 -2.38
CA VAL A 136 0.93 -20.16 -2.22
C VAL A 136 1.13 -20.84 -0.87
N LEU A 137 1.76 -22.02 -0.88
CA LEU A 137 2.05 -22.80 0.31
C LEU A 137 3.42 -22.47 0.90
N GLU A 138 4.42 -22.40 0.03
CA GLU A 138 5.81 -22.14 0.39
C GLU A 138 6.63 -21.79 -0.86
N GLY A 139 7.91 -21.46 -0.67
CA GLY A 139 8.84 -21.10 -1.73
C GLY A 139 10.16 -20.62 -1.15
N ALA A 140 11.11 -20.34 -2.04
CA ALA A 140 12.39 -19.76 -1.66
C ALA A 140 12.86 -18.74 -2.70
N MET A 141 13.67 -17.79 -2.23
CA MET A 141 14.28 -16.71 -3.00
C MET A 141 13.28 -15.73 -3.60
N ARG A 142 13.71 -14.49 -3.78
CA ARG A 142 12.99 -13.51 -4.59
C ARG A 142 13.14 -13.85 -6.08
N VAL A 143 12.07 -13.65 -6.86
CA VAL A 143 12.21 -13.70 -8.33
C VAL A 143 12.96 -12.46 -8.83
N PRO A 144 13.69 -12.56 -9.94
CA PRO A 144 14.36 -11.41 -10.54
C PRO A 144 13.42 -10.23 -10.74
N LEU A 145 13.95 -9.01 -10.62
CA LEU A 145 13.20 -7.82 -11.00
C LEU A 145 12.85 -7.92 -12.49
N GLU A 146 11.64 -7.47 -12.86
CA GLU A 146 11.29 -7.28 -14.27
C GLU A 146 12.31 -6.35 -14.93
N ASP A 147 12.52 -6.53 -16.24
CA ASP A 147 13.48 -5.77 -17.05
C ASP A 147 14.95 -5.86 -16.59
N SER A 148 15.30 -6.87 -15.79
CA SER A 148 16.69 -7.06 -15.33
C SER A 148 17.61 -7.75 -16.35
N GLY A 149 17.12 -8.03 -17.56
CA GLY A 149 17.91 -8.62 -18.65
C GLY A 149 18.08 -10.13 -18.51
N GLY A 150 17.01 -10.82 -18.11
CA GLY A 150 17.02 -12.27 -17.87
C GLY A 150 17.91 -12.67 -16.69
N LEU A 151 18.07 -13.98 -16.46
CA LEU A 151 18.84 -14.50 -15.32
C LEU A 151 20.29 -13.99 -15.29
N SER A 152 20.93 -13.87 -16.46
CA SER A 152 22.29 -13.34 -16.56
C SER A 152 22.39 -11.90 -16.12
N GLY A 153 21.47 -11.04 -16.56
CA GLY A 153 21.47 -9.62 -16.20
C GLY A 153 21.15 -9.43 -14.71
N TRP A 154 20.23 -10.24 -14.17
CA TRP A 154 19.95 -10.26 -12.73
C TRP A 154 21.18 -10.61 -11.90
N TYR A 155 21.88 -11.70 -12.21
CA TYR A 155 23.07 -12.09 -11.45
C TYR A 155 24.23 -11.13 -11.61
N GLU A 156 24.41 -10.55 -12.81
CA GLU A 156 25.38 -9.47 -13.01
C GLU A 156 25.04 -8.27 -12.12
N THR A 157 23.76 -7.89 -12.07
CA THR A 157 23.26 -6.79 -11.23
C THR A 157 23.55 -7.04 -9.75
N LEU A 158 23.20 -8.22 -9.23
CA LEU A 158 23.49 -8.58 -7.84
C LEU A 158 24.98 -8.53 -7.54
N LYS A 159 25.81 -9.10 -8.42
CA LYS A 159 27.27 -9.09 -8.28
C LYS A 159 27.84 -7.67 -8.26
N LEU A 160 27.40 -6.80 -9.17
CA LEU A 160 27.87 -5.41 -9.24
C LEU A 160 27.38 -4.57 -8.07
N SER A 161 26.16 -4.80 -7.59
CA SER A 161 25.58 -4.07 -6.45
C SER A 161 26.33 -4.32 -5.13
N GLN A 162 26.99 -5.48 -5.01
CA GLN A 162 27.77 -5.89 -3.84
C GLN A 162 29.27 -5.61 -3.96
N ALA A 163 29.73 -5.16 -5.13
CA ALA A 163 31.16 -4.94 -5.39
C ALA A 163 31.68 -3.69 -4.64
N ALA A 164 32.91 -3.79 -4.11
CA ALA A 164 33.57 -2.66 -3.43
C ALA A 164 33.88 -1.48 -4.38
N SER A 165 34.03 -1.77 -5.67
CA SER A 165 34.25 -0.81 -6.74
C SER A 165 33.60 -1.31 -8.02
N VAL A 166 32.97 -0.41 -8.77
CA VAL A 166 32.29 -0.72 -10.03
C VAL A 166 33.02 0.02 -11.15
N ASP A 167 33.23 -0.67 -12.27
CA ASP A 167 33.76 -0.07 -13.50
C ASP A 167 32.87 1.12 -13.90
N PRO A 168 33.42 2.33 -14.15
CA PRO A 168 32.64 3.47 -14.62
C PRO A 168 31.76 3.17 -15.83
N GLU A 169 32.19 2.30 -16.76
CA GLU A 169 31.39 1.91 -17.93
C GLU A 169 30.15 1.08 -17.56
N ARG A 170 30.13 0.49 -16.36
CA ARG A 170 29.03 -0.36 -15.84
C ARG A 170 28.27 0.28 -14.68
N SER A 171 28.55 1.54 -14.37
CA SER A 171 27.86 2.30 -13.31
C SER A 171 26.34 2.31 -13.49
N TYR A 172 25.87 2.36 -14.74
CA TYR A 172 24.44 2.37 -15.09
C TYR A 172 23.66 1.15 -14.55
N VAL A 173 24.28 -0.03 -14.43
CA VAL A 173 23.63 -1.25 -13.89
C VAL A 173 23.31 -1.07 -12.41
N VAL A 174 24.27 -0.51 -11.66
CA VAL A 174 24.09 -0.25 -10.24
C VAL A 174 23.12 0.90 -10.01
N ASP A 175 23.14 1.91 -10.87
CA ASP A 175 22.19 3.02 -10.80
C ASP A 175 20.76 2.55 -11.13
N TRP A 176 20.59 1.66 -12.12
CA TRP A 176 19.31 0.99 -12.40
C TRP A 176 18.83 0.15 -11.22
N TYR A 177 19.70 -0.65 -10.60
CA TYR A 177 19.32 -1.44 -9.42
C TYR A 177 18.87 -0.55 -8.26
N LYS A 178 19.59 0.55 -8.03
CA LYS A 178 19.25 1.53 -6.99
C LYS A 178 17.96 2.29 -7.30
N SER A 179 17.64 2.57 -8.57
CA SER A 179 16.39 3.25 -8.92
C SER A 179 15.17 2.37 -8.65
N HIS A 180 15.31 1.05 -8.75
CA HIS A 180 14.27 0.07 -8.43
C HIS A 180 14.18 -0.27 -6.93
N HIS A 181 15.21 0.09 -6.15
CA HIS A 181 15.24 -0.10 -4.72
C HIS A 181 14.71 1.14 -3.98
N SER A 182 13.58 1.00 -3.29
CA SER A 182 12.97 2.09 -2.54
C SER A 182 12.49 1.69 -1.15
N TYR A 183 11.99 2.66 -0.39
CA TYR A 183 11.29 2.36 0.86
C TYR A 183 10.07 1.45 0.64
N PHE A 184 9.36 1.62 -0.49
CA PHE A 184 8.17 0.82 -0.83
C PHE A 184 8.50 -0.44 -1.65
N THR A 185 9.67 -0.47 -2.29
CA THR A 185 10.16 -1.60 -3.12
C THR A 185 11.55 -2.03 -2.66
N PRO A 186 11.73 -2.42 -1.38
CA PRO A 186 13.03 -2.91 -0.97
C PRO A 186 13.30 -4.26 -1.64
N VAL A 187 14.53 -4.40 -2.11
CA VAL A 187 15.02 -5.57 -2.84
C VAL A 187 15.96 -6.34 -1.92
N ASP A 188 15.50 -7.52 -1.51
CA ASP A 188 16.30 -8.55 -0.87
C ASP A 188 16.21 -9.80 -1.77
N PRO A 189 17.32 -10.24 -2.40
CA PRO A 189 17.31 -11.37 -3.33
C PRO A 189 17.01 -12.72 -2.66
N GLU A 190 17.24 -12.83 -1.35
CA GLU A 190 17.06 -14.08 -0.60
C GLU A 190 15.67 -14.17 0.05
N ALA A 191 15.00 -13.03 0.26
CA ALA A 191 13.72 -12.98 0.95
C ALA A 191 12.55 -13.47 0.07
N PHE A 192 11.72 -14.33 0.67
CA PHE A 192 10.41 -14.69 0.16
C PHE A 192 9.39 -14.71 1.32
N ASP A 193 8.23 -14.10 1.09
CA ASP A 193 7.13 -14.00 2.06
C ASP A 193 5.86 -14.63 1.47
N VAL A 194 5.43 -15.75 2.07
CA VAL A 194 4.25 -16.52 1.64
C VAL A 194 2.95 -15.74 1.87
N GLU A 195 2.84 -14.97 2.96
CA GLU A 195 1.64 -14.20 3.26
C GLU A 195 1.48 -13.07 2.25
N LEU A 196 2.57 -12.36 1.97
CA LEU A 196 2.61 -11.34 0.93
C LEU A 196 2.25 -11.92 -0.44
N ALA A 197 2.85 -13.05 -0.85
CA ALA A 197 2.56 -13.68 -2.13
C ALA A 197 1.07 -14.03 -2.26
N ASN A 198 0.44 -14.53 -1.19
CA ASN A 198 -1.00 -14.80 -1.18
C ASN A 198 -1.86 -13.53 -1.30
N VAL A 199 -1.44 -12.41 -0.72
CA VAL A 199 -2.11 -11.12 -0.93
C VAL A 199 -1.98 -10.67 -2.39
N GLN A 200 -0.79 -10.81 -2.99
CA GLN A 200 -0.55 -10.44 -4.39
C GLN A 200 -1.36 -11.31 -5.36
N VAL A 201 -1.44 -12.63 -5.14
CA VAL A 201 -2.32 -13.54 -5.89
C VAL A 201 -3.77 -13.08 -5.84
N ARG A 202 -4.27 -12.74 -4.64
CA ARG A 202 -5.65 -12.27 -4.49
C ARG A 202 -5.89 -10.90 -5.12
N LEU A 203 -4.90 -10.01 -5.14
CA LEU A 203 -5.02 -8.73 -5.84
C LEU A 203 -5.11 -8.90 -7.35
N HIS A 204 -4.29 -9.78 -7.94
CA HIS A 204 -4.39 -10.09 -9.37
C HIS A 204 -5.74 -10.73 -9.71
N LEU A 205 -6.19 -11.69 -8.91
CA LEU A 205 -7.45 -12.40 -9.14
C LEU A 205 -8.69 -11.51 -8.89
N ASP A 206 -8.81 -10.95 -7.70
CA ASP A 206 -10.05 -10.37 -7.19
C ASP A 206 -10.03 -8.83 -7.14
N GLY A 207 -8.87 -8.23 -7.34
CA GLY A 207 -8.63 -6.81 -7.12
C GLY A 207 -8.65 -6.40 -5.64
N PRO A 208 -8.46 -5.11 -5.34
CA PRO A 208 -8.51 -4.61 -3.97
C PRO A 208 -9.88 -4.80 -3.32
N PRO A 209 -9.95 -5.21 -2.04
CA PRO A 209 -11.22 -5.46 -1.38
C PRO A 209 -11.97 -4.16 -1.07
N ALA A 210 -13.24 -4.11 -1.42
CA ALA A 210 -14.10 -2.97 -1.08
C ALA A 210 -14.43 -2.92 0.42
N GLY A 211 -14.63 -1.71 0.94
CA GLY A 211 -15.14 -1.50 2.30
C GLY A 211 -14.09 -1.39 3.40
N THR A 212 -12.82 -1.68 3.13
CA THR A 212 -11.68 -1.33 3.99
C THR A 212 -11.06 0.00 3.54
N VAL A 213 -10.34 0.68 4.42
CA VAL A 213 -9.61 1.92 4.07
C VAL A 213 -8.50 1.65 3.08
N ALA A 214 -7.66 0.66 3.38
CA ALA A 214 -6.55 0.27 2.54
C ALA A 214 -7.04 -0.21 1.16
N GLY A 215 -8.00 -1.13 1.10
CA GLY A 215 -8.54 -1.62 -0.18
C GLY A 215 -9.24 -0.54 -1.00
N THR A 216 -9.97 0.37 -0.36
CA THR A 216 -10.53 1.57 -1.01
C THR A 216 -9.41 2.43 -1.61
N TRP A 217 -8.33 2.68 -0.86
CA TRP A 217 -7.21 3.47 -1.38
C TRP A 217 -6.50 2.79 -2.56
N LEU A 218 -6.20 1.50 -2.43
CA LEU A 218 -5.60 0.68 -3.49
C LEU A 218 -6.42 0.68 -4.79
N SER A 219 -7.75 0.77 -4.71
CA SER A 219 -8.57 0.82 -5.93
C SER A 219 -8.59 2.20 -6.63
N THR A 220 -7.85 3.21 -6.14
CA THR A 220 -7.72 4.52 -6.80
C THR A 220 -6.53 4.66 -7.74
N MET A 221 -5.60 3.71 -7.68
CA MET A 221 -4.27 3.81 -8.28
C MET A 221 -4.09 2.80 -9.43
N PRO A 222 -3.12 3.03 -10.33
CA PRO A 222 -2.76 2.05 -11.37
C PRO A 222 -2.33 0.70 -10.78
N LYS A 223 -2.39 -0.36 -11.58
CA LYS A 223 -2.07 -1.75 -11.18
C LYS A 223 -0.72 -1.83 -10.48
N TYR A 224 0.35 -1.35 -11.12
CA TYR A 224 1.70 -1.33 -10.54
C TYR A 224 1.75 -0.71 -9.13
N ALA A 225 1.25 0.52 -8.98
CA ALA A 225 1.22 1.22 -7.71
C ALA A 225 0.38 0.49 -6.66
N CYS A 226 -0.73 -0.15 -7.07
CA CYS A 226 -1.58 -0.95 -6.20
C CYS A 226 -0.79 -2.12 -5.58
N HIS A 227 -0.07 -2.89 -6.39
CA HIS A 227 0.69 -4.05 -5.90
C HIS A 227 1.85 -3.64 -4.97
N VAL A 228 2.57 -2.57 -5.32
CA VAL A 228 3.65 -2.00 -4.48
C VAL A 228 3.10 -1.47 -3.15
N MET A 229 1.99 -0.74 -3.16
CA MET A 229 1.39 -0.20 -1.94
C MET A 229 0.79 -1.29 -1.06
N ALA A 230 0.26 -2.36 -1.65
CA ALA A 230 -0.20 -3.52 -0.89
C ALA A 230 0.95 -4.26 -0.19
N ASP A 231 2.11 -4.40 -0.85
CA ASP A 231 3.33 -4.92 -0.23
C ASP A 231 3.76 -4.06 0.96
N ALA A 232 3.85 -2.74 0.75
CA ALA A 232 4.19 -1.82 1.83
C ALA A 232 3.22 -1.89 3.03
N LEU A 233 1.91 -2.06 2.77
CA LEU A 233 0.91 -2.27 3.80
C LEU A 233 1.14 -3.59 4.56
N MET A 234 1.42 -4.69 3.86
CA MET A 234 1.73 -5.98 4.48
C MET A 234 2.96 -5.92 5.39
N ARG A 235 4.03 -5.23 4.97
CA ARG A 235 5.25 -5.05 5.78
C ARG A 235 5.02 -4.29 7.09
N VAL A 236 4.00 -3.45 7.15
CA VAL A 236 3.58 -2.77 8.39
C VAL A 236 2.48 -3.52 9.14
N GLY A 237 2.13 -4.73 8.72
CA GLY A 237 1.12 -5.59 9.35
C GLY A 237 -0.32 -5.20 8.99
N VAL A 238 -0.56 -4.64 7.82
CA VAL A 238 -1.90 -4.32 7.30
C VAL A 238 -2.23 -5.25 6.14
N ASP A 239 -2.84 -6.39 6.46
CA ASP A 239 -3.49 -7.24 5.46
C ASP A 239 -4.76 -6.56 4.96
N VAL A 240 -4.76 -6.18 3.69
CA VAL A 240 -5.85 -5.44 3.05
C VAL A 240 -7.14 -6.27 2.95
N PHE A 241 -7.03 -7.59 2.99
CA PHE A 241 -8.14 -8.53 2.93
C PHE A 241 -8.57 -9.08 4.30
N ALA A 242 -7.87 -8.72 5.37
CA ALA A 242 -8.26 -9.14 6.72
C ALA A 242 -9.64 -8.59 7.13
N GLY A 243 -10.28 -9.32 8.04
CA GLY A 243 -11.57 -8.94 8.61
C GLY A 243 -11.51 -7.69 9.49
N ASP A 244 -12.68 -7.27 9.98
CA ASP A 244 -12.79 -6.14 10.92
C ASP A 244 -11.95 -6.37 12.17
N THR A 245 -11.01 -5.46 12.43
CA THR A 245 -10.37 -5.35 13.74
C THR A 245 -10.94 -4.13 14.46
N VAL A 246 -11.47 -4.34 15.67
CA VAL A 246 -11.83 -3.22 16.54
C VAL A 246 -10.53 -2.51 16.90
N PRO A 247 -10.41 -1.18 16.68
CA PRO A 247 -9.21 -0.46 17.07
C PRO A 247 -8.94 -0.70 18.55
N HIS A 248 -7.82 -1.37 18.85
CA HIS A 248 -7.31 -1.45 20.21
C HIS A 248 -7.04 -0.03 20.71
N LEU A 249 -7.35 0.24 21.98
CA LEU A 249 -7.00 1.49 22.64
C LEU A 249 -5.62 1.31 23.29
N PRO A 250 -4.56 1.96 22.78
CA PRO A 250 -3.23 1.87 23.40
C PRO A 250 -3.24 2.42 24.83
N GLU A 251 -2.34 1.92 25.68
CA GLU A 251 -2.25 2.30 27.09
C GLU A 251 -2.09 3.82 27.29
N GLU A 252 -1.31 4.48 26.43
CA GLU A 252 -1.04 5.92 26.51
C GLU A 252 -2.09 6.80 25.82
N ALA A 253 -3.02 6.21 25.07
CA ALA A 253 -4.02 6.97 24.32
C ALA A 253 -4.91 7.87 25.21
N PRO A 254 -5.42 7.42 26.38
CA PRO A 254 -6.19 8.29 27.27
C PRO A 254 -5.42 9.57 27.65
N ARG A 255 -4.14 9.43 28.00
CA ARG A 255 -3.27 10.55 28.37
C ARG A 255 -3.01 11.48 27.20
N ALA A 256 -2.74 10.92 26.02
CA ALA A 256 -2.48 11.69 24.82
C ALA A 256 -3.72 12.48 24.33
N MET A 257 -4.92 12.01 24.66
CA MET A 257 -6.18 12.68 24.34
C MET A 257 -6.58 13.77 25.34
N GLU A 258 -5.82 14.02 26.41
CA GLU A 258 -6.17 15.02 27.44
C GLU A 258 -6.33 16.44 26.87
N SER A 259 -5.46 16.87 25.95
CA SER A 259 -5.61 18.18 25.30
C SER A 259 -6.93 18.28 24.50
N ILE A 260 -7.38 17.17 23.89
CA ILE A 260 -8.66 17.11 23.17
C ILE A 260 -9.83 17.14 24.16
N LEU A 261 -9.75 16.37 25.24
CA LEU A 261 -10.77 16.35 26.31
C LEU A 261 -10.91 17.72 26.96
N TRP A 262 -9.79 18.44 27.17
CA TRP A 262 -9.81 19.80 27.68
C TRP A 262 -10.61 20.73 26.78
N TRP A 263 -10.38 20.71 25.46
CA TRP A 263 -11.15 21.51 24.51
C TRP A 263 -12.64 21.22 24.56
N ILE A 264 -13.01 19.93 24.62
CA ILE A 264 -14.42 19.53 24.72
C ILE A 264 -15.04 20.13 25.99
N ARG A 265 -14.41 19.93 27.15
CA ARG A 265 -14.89 20.44 28.44
C ARG A 265 -14.95 21.98 28.49
N ALA A 266 -13.93 22.67 27.96
CA ALA A 266 -13.88 24.13 27.91
C ALA A 266 -14.96 24.72 26.98
N CYS A 267 -15.41 23.95 25.99
CA CYS A 267 -16.47 24.33 25.07
C CYS A 267 -17.85 23.78 25.46
N GLU A 268 -17.98 23.06 26.58
CA GLU A 268 -19.26 22.71 27.18
C GLU A 268 -19.89 23.93 27.87
N GLY A 269 -21.21 24.01 27.87
CA GLY A 269 -21.94 25.14 28.48
C GLY A 269 -21.79 26.45 27.69
N ASP A 270 -21.12 27.44 28.28
CA ASP A 270 -21.04 28.80 27.73
C ASP A 270 -20.10 28.96 26.53
N GLY A 271 -19.23 27.98 26.27
CA GLY A 271 -18.31 28.00 25.14
C GLY A 271 -17.17 29.03 25.25
N LEU A 272 -16.19 28.92 24.35
CA LEU A 272 -15.07 29.87 24.27
C LEU A 272 -15.40 31.06 23.37
N PRO A 273 -15.04 32.30 23.74
CA PRO A 273 -15.38 33.48 22.95
C PRO A 273 -14.57 33.57 21.65
N LEU A 274 -15.28 33.83 20.55
CA LEU A 274 -14.73 34.11 19.23
C LEU A 274 -14.84 35.61 18.88
N THR A 275 -13.86 36.09 18.13
CA THR A 275 -13.89 37.38 17.43
C THR A 275 -14.95 37.38 16.33
N ALA A 276 -15.26 38.56 15.78
CA ALA A 276 -16.17 38.66 14.62
C ALA A 276 -15.64 37.93 13.37
N ALA A 277 -14.32 37.76 13.26
CA ALA A 277 -13.67 37.04 12.18
C ALA A 277 -13.58 35.51 12.42
N GLY A 278 -14.15 35.00 13.53
CA GLY A 278 -14.21 33.56 13.81
C GLY A 278 -12.98 32.98 14.53
N TYR A 279 -11.97 33.80 14.84
CA TYR A 279 -10.81 33.40 15.64
C TYR A 279 -11.12 33.43 17.14
N LEU A 280 -10.41 32.65 17.96
CA LEU A 280 -10.41 32.81 19.41
C LEU A 280 -10.10 34.25 19.81
N SER A 281 -10.88 34.77 20.77
CA SER A 281 -10.61 36.11 21.29
C SER A 281 -9.23 36.16 21.97
N PRO A 282 -8.46 37.26 21.85
CA PRO A 282 -7.16 37.39 22.51
C PRO A 282 -7.20 37.14 24.03
N ALA A 283 -8.32 37.47 24.69
CA ALA A 283 -8.51 37.25 26.12
C ALA A 283 -8.62 35.76 26.50
N ALA A 284 -9.07 34.89 25.59
CA ALA A 284 -9.18 33.46 25.84
C ALA A 284 -7.85 32.71 25.63
N LEU A 285 -6.93 33.26 24.82
CA LEU A 285 -5.71 32.56 24.42
C LEU A 285 -4.82 32.10 25.59
N PRO A 286 -4.53 32.92 26.62
CA PRO A 286 -3.69 32.46 27.73
C PRO A 286 -4.29 31.26 28.47
N GLY A 287 -5.61 31.27 28.69
CA GLY A 287 -6.32 30.16 29.34
C GLY A 287 -6.33 28.89 28.49
N VAL A 288 -6.49 29.02 27.17
CA VAL A 288 -6.42 27.90 26.23
C VAL A 288 -5.03 27.30 26.20
N ILE A 289 -3.99 28.11 26.01
CA ILE A 289 -2.59 27.66 25.91
C ILE A 289 -2.17 26.94 27.19
N ALA A 290 -2.50 27.50 28.36
CA ALA A 290 -2.23 26.86 29.65
C ALA A 290 -3.02 25.56 29.84
N GLY A 291 -4.29 25.56 29.43
CA GLY A 291 -5.19 24.41 29.56
C GLY A 291 -4.75 23.19 28.75
N ILE A 292 -4.23 23.40 27.54
CA ILE A 292 -3.71 22.31 26.69
C ILE A 292 -2.23 22.01 26.92
N GLY A 293 -1.51 22.85 27.68
CA GLY A 293 -0.10 22.67 28.04
C GLY A 293 0.88 23.03 26.92
N TRP A 294 0.60 24.09 26.15
CA TRP A 294 1.42 24.50 24.99
C TRP A 294 2.23 25.78 25.26
N GLU A 295 2.52 26.09 26.53
CA GLU A 295 3.21 27.31 26.96
C GLU A 295 4.64 27.43 26.41
N HIS A 296 5.22 26.31 25.97
CA HIS A 296 6.59 26.22 25.49
C HIS A 296 6.73 26.10 23.97
N GLU A 297 5.65 26.24 23.18
CA GLU A 297 5.76 26.26 21.72
C GLU A 297 6.47 27.53 21.23
N ASP A 298 7.27 27.41 20.18
CA ASP A 298 8.13 28.48 19.65
C ASP A 298 7.37 29.79 19.44
N PHE A 299 6.21 29.74 18.77
CA PHE A 299 5.39 30.94 18.51
C PHE A 299 4.83 31.59 19.78
N VAL A 300 4.65 30.83 20.88
CA VAL A 300 4.26 31.37 22.19
C VAL A 300 5.46 32.07 22.84
N GLN A 301 6.64 31.47 22.76
CA GLN A 301 7.89 32.06 23.26
C GLN A 301 8.26 33.35 22.50
N PHE A 302 7.92 33.43 21.22
CA PHE A 302 8.18 34.61 20.38
C PHE A 302 7.05 35.67 20.41
N GLY A 303 6.04 35.52 21.27
CA GLY A 303 5.12 36.61 21.65
C GLY A 303 3.94 36.87 20.71
N ALA A 304 3.48 35.88 19.93
CA ALA A 304 2.26 36.00 19.13
C ALA A 304 1.02 36.24 20.02
N LYS A 305 0.21 37.26 19.66
CA LYS A 305 -0.93 37.75 20.49
C LYS A 305 -2.32 37.43 19.94
N THR A 306 -2.41 36.82 18.76
CA THR A 306 -3.68 36.48 18.10
C THR A 306 -3.59 35.08 17.52
N GLU A 307 -4.74 34.39 17.48
CA GLU A 307 -4.79 33.00 17.02
C GLU A 307 -4.28 32.81 15.59
N VAL A 308 -4.53 33.76 14.69
CA VAL A 308 -4.05 33.70 13.29
C VAL A 308 -2.52 33.63 13.17
N HIS A 309 -1.78 34.09 14.18
CA HIS A 309 -0.31 33.97 14.24
C HIS A 309 0.15 32.78 15.10
N LEU A 310 -0.79 32.05 15.73
CA LEU A 310 -0.56 30.82 16.47
C LEU A 310 -0.99 29.62 15.59
N HIS A 311 -0.35 29.46 14.43
CA HIS A 311 -0.78 28.52 13.38
C HIS A 311 -1.09 27.11 13.90
N ALA A 312 -0.23 26.52 14.72
CA ALA A 312 -0.49 25.18 15.24
C ALA A 312 -1.73 25.11 16.16
N LEU A 313 -2.01 26.18 16.92
CA LEU A 313 -3.22 26.25 17.75
C LEU A 313 -4.47 26.39 16.86
N LEU A 314 -4.38 27.24 15.84
CA LEU A 314 -5.43 27.42 14.85
C LEU A 314 -5.74 26.10 14.12
N ASP A 315 -4.72 25.45 13.56
CA ASP A 315 -4.84 24.17 12.84
C ASP A 315 -5.44 23.10 13.75
N PHE A 316 -5.03 23.04 15.02
CA PHE A 316 -5.59 22.09 15.98
C PHE A 316 -7.07 22.37 16.27
N ARG A 317 -7.46 23.64 16.49
CA ARG A 317 -8.88 24.00 16.68
C ARG A 317 -9.71 23.70 15.44
N GLU A 318 -9.22 24.08 14.26
CA GLU A 318 -9.91 23.83 13.00
C GLU A 318 -10.06 22.33 12.74
N MET A 319 -9.03 21.52 13.02
CA MET A 319 -9.13 20.07 13.00
C MET A 319 -10.26 19.56 13.90
N LEU A 320 -10.33 20.02 15.16
CA LEU A 320 -11.38 19.60 16.10
C LEU A 320 -12.79 19.96 15.60
N MET A 321 -12.94 21.07 14.89
CA MET A 321 -14.19 21.44 14.23
C MET A 321 -14.50 20.50 13.05
N ASP A 322 -13.49 20.23 12.23
CA ASP A 322 -13.54 19.42 11.03
C ASP A 322 -13.91 17.95 11.30
N ILE A 323 -13.40 17.39 12.40
CA ILE A 323 -13.76 16.05 12.86
C ILE A 323 -15.08 16.02 13.64
N GLY A 324 -15.73 17.18 13.78
CA GLY A 324 -17.07 17.35 14.36
C GLY A 324 -17.09 17.28 15.89
N LEU A 325 -15.97 17.57 16.56
CA LEU A 325 -15.92 17.70 18.01
C LEU A 325 -16.32 19.11 18.46
N LEU A 326 -15.92 20.14 17.72
CA LEU A 326 -16.28 21.53 18.01
C LEU A 326 -17.12 22.14 16.88
N LYS A 327 -17.81 23.24 17.15
CA LYS A 327 -18.45 24.06 16.12
C LYS A 327 -18.51 25.52 16.56
N ALA A 328 -18.52 26.44 15.60
CA ALA A 328 -18.88 27.82 15.86
C ALA A 328 -20.41 27.95 16.02
N GLN A 329 -20.85 28.68 17.05
CA GLN A 329 -22.25 29.02 17.30
C GLN A 329 -22.32 30.50 17.71
N GLY A 330 -22.62 31.36 16.73
CA GLY A 330 -22.49 32.81 16.91
C GLY A 330 -21.04 33.22 17.17
N LYS A 331 -20.81 34.06 18.19
CA LYS A 331 -19.47 34.47 18.63
C LYS A 331 -18.86 33.54 19.69
N LYS A 332 -19.26 32.27 19.69
CA LYS A 332 -18.81 31.26 20.64
C LYS A 332 -18.38 29.99 19.91
N LEU A 333 -17.35 29.34 20.42
CA LEU A 333 -16.96 27.98 20.06
C LEU A 333 -17.55 27.03 21.09
N VAL A 334 -18.29 26.01 20.64
CA VAL A 334 -19.02 25.10 21.52
C VAL A 334 -18.74 23.64 21.16
N ALA A 335 -18.83 22.75 22.14
CA ALA A 335 -18.75 21.31 21.95
C ALA A 335 -20.00 20.80 21.21
N THR A 336 -19.81 19.86 20.28
CA THR A 336 -20.96 19.20 19.63
C THR A 336 -21.57 18.14 20.56
N PRO A 337 -22.85 17.75 20.36
CA PRO A 337 -23.43 16.61 21.09
C PRO A 337 -22.63 15.30 20.89
N THR A 338 -21.96 15.16 19.74
CA THR A 338 -21.07 14.02 19.50
C THR A 338 -19.86 14.08 20.42
N ALA A 339 -19.24 15.26 20.57
CA ALA A 339 -18.08 15.47 21.41
C ALA A 339 -18.35 15.12 22.87
N VAL A 340 -19.42 15.68 23.44
CA VAL A 340 -19.84 15.42 24.83
C VAL A 340 -20.03 13.91 25.07
N ARG A 341 -20.65 13.21 24.11
CA ARG A 341 -20.86 11.76 24.21
C ARG A 341 -19.58 10.95 24.11
N VAL A 342 -18.67 11.27 23.18
CA VAL A 342 -17.43 10.50 23.01
C VAL A 342 -16.39 10.82 24.09
N ALA A 343 -16.44 12.01 24.70
CA ALA A 343 -15.55 12.40 25.79
C ALA A 343 -15.77 11.62 27.10
N GLN A 344 -16.93 10.97 27.25
CA GLN A 344 -17.25 10.14 28.42
C GLN A 344 -16.57 8.77 28.41
N ASP A 345 -15.99 8.36 27.27
CA ASP A 345 -15.46 7.02 27.09
C ASP A 345 -14.22 7.08 26.17
N PRO A 346 -13.00 6.83 26.70
CA PRO A 346 -11.77 6.97 25.92
C PRO A 346 -11.74 6.02 24.71
N VAL A 347 -12.39 4.86 24.76
CA VAL A 347 -12.50 3.95 23.62
C VAL A 347 -13.33 4.58 22.51
N LYS A 348 -14.43 5.27 22.85
CA LYS A 348 -15.27 5.97 21.88
C LYS A 348 -14.59 7.20 21.30
N LEU A 349 -13.84 7.96 22.10
CA LEU A 349 -13.07 9.10 21.60
C LEU A 349 -11.98 8.62 20.62
N TRP A 350 -11.21 7.60 21.00
CA TRP A 350 -10.19 6.99 20.13
C TRP A 350 -10.79 6.50 18.81
N ALA A 351 -11.87 5.72 18.86
CA ALA A 351 -12.56 5.23 17.67
C ALA A 351 -13.10 6.39 16.79
N HIS A 352 -13.53 7.50 17.40
CA HIS A 352 -13.95 8.69 16.66
C HIS A 352 -12.77 9.36 15.95
N LEU A 353 -11.63 9.51 16.63
CA LEU A 353 -10.40 10.06 16.04
C LEU A 353 -9.93 9.18 14.87
N VAL A 354 -9.81 7.86 15.06
CA VAL A 354 -9.42 6.90 14.02
C VAL A 354 -10.34 7.02 12.80
N LYS A 355 -11.66 7.10 13.03
CA LYS A 355 -12.65 7.22 11.95
C LYS A 355 -12.53 8.53 11.17
N ARG A 356 -12.07 9.61 11.83
CA ARG A 356 -12.07 10.98 11.30
C ARG A 356 -10.68 11.49 10.89
N ALA A 357 -9.62 10.75 11.21
CA ALA A 357 -8.23 11.09 10.90
C ALA A 357 -7.97 11.34 9.41
N ARG A 358 -8.77 10.69 8.56
CA ARG A 358 -8.72 10.87 7.11
C ARG A 358 -9.38 12.19 6.72
N ASN A 359 -8.70 12.95 5.87
CA ASN A 359 -9.25 14.17 5.28
C ASN A 359 -10.49 13.84 4.42
N SER A 360 -11.36 14.85 4.27
CA SER A 360 -12.56 14.78 3.43
C SER A 360 -12.19 14.26 2.02
N ARG A 361 -12.96 13.28 1.52
CA ARG A 361 -12.80 12.62 0.20
C ARG A 361 -12.92 13.54 -1.03
N THR A 362 -13.04 14.84 -0.81
CA THR A 362 -13.28 15.84 -1.84
C THR A 362 -12.01 16.27 -2.56
N ASP A 363 -10.83 15.93 -2.02
CA ASP A 363 -9.53 16.11 -2.65
C ASP A 363 -8.71 14.81 -2.57
N GLN A 364 -8.50 14.17 -3.71
CA GLN A 364 -7.78 12.89 -3.83
C GLN A 364 -6.30 13.05 -3.45
N VAL A 365 -5.68 14.20 -3.79
CA VAL A 365 -4.26 14.46 -3.49
C VAL A 365 -4.06 14.46 -1.98
N THR A 366 -4.88 15.25 -1.27
CA THR A 366 -4.84 15.30 0.20
C THR A 366 -5.14 13.94 0.83
N TYR A 367 -6.00 13.13 0.22
CA TYR A 367 -6.27 11.77 0.69
C TYR A 367 -5.04 10.86 0.55
N ASP A 368 -4.40 10.82 -0.62
CA ASP A 368 -3.22 10.00 -0.91
C ASP A 368 -2.04 10.38 -0.02
N VAL A 369 -1.79 11.69 0.12
CA VAL A 369 -0.87 12.27 1.10
C VAL A 369 -1.11 11.74 2.51
N THR A 370 -2.38 11.72 2.95
CA THR A 370 -2.73 11.28 4.30
C THR A 370 -2.46 9.79 4.45
N MET A 371 -2.79 8.98 3.44
CA MET A 371 -2.55 7.54 3.43
C MET A 371 -1.05 7.21 3.45
N LEU A 372 -0.24 7.93 2.68
CA LEU A 372 1.21 7.78 2.66
C LEU A 372 1.84 8.19 4.01
N ALA A 373 1.36 9.27 4.62
CA ALA A 373 1.83 9.70 5.94
C ALA A 373 1.51 8.65 7.03
N LEU A 374 0.30 8.07 6.98
CA LEU A 374 -0.10 6.97 7.87
C LEU A 374 0.79 5.74 7.66
N LEU A 375 1.02 5.34 6.41
CA LEU A 375 1.86 4.20 6.07
C LEU A 375 3.31 4.41 6.54
N ALA A 376 3.88 5.58 6.30
CA ALA A 376 5.23 5.92 6.74
C ALA A 376 5.38 5.88 8.28
N ALA A 377 4.36 6.36 9.01
CA ALA A 377 4.34 6.33 10.47
C ALA A 377 4.11 4.93 11.04
N ALA A 378 3.36 4.07 10.35
CA ALA A 378 3.10 2.70 10.74
C ALA A 378 4.35 1.80 10.66
N GLY A 379 5.23 2.05 9.69
CA GLY A 379 6.42 1.23 9.47
C GLY A 379 7.50 1.43 10.52
N ASP A 380 7.94 2.68 10.69
CA ASP A 380 9.07 2.99 11.56
C ASP A 380 8.78 4.29 12.31
N GLY A 381 7.94 4.21 13.34
CA GLY A 381 7.40 5.36 14.06
C GLY A 381 8.46 6.31 14.64
N ALA A 382 9.73 5.89 14.69
CA ALA A 382 10.87 6.71 15.12
C ALA A 382 11.51 7.55 13.98
N ALA A 383 11.04 7.40 12.74
CA ALA A 383 11.53 8.17 11.61
C ALA A 383 11.31 9.67 11.84
N ASP A 384 12.37 10.46 11.67
CA ASP A 384 12.24 11.91 11.76
C ASP A 384 11.34 12.47 10.63
N ARG A 385 10.93 13.73 10.78
CA ARG A 385 10.03 14.38 9.81
C ARG A 385 10.58 14.37 8.39
N LYS A 386 11.89 14.50 8.21
CA LYS A 386 12.53 14.52 6.90
C LYS A 386 12.40 13.13 6.25
N THR A 387 12.60 12.06 7.01
CA THR A 387 12.38 10.69 6.51
C THR A 387 10.92 10.43 6.14
N ILE A 388 9.97 10.88 6.96
CA ILE A 388 8.54 10.75 6.63
C ILE A 388 8.19 11.49 5.34
N ASN A 389 8.68 12.73 5.18
CA ASN A 389 8.46 13.52 3.96
C ASN A 389 9.08 12.86 2.73
N ALA A 390 10.30 12.34 2.82
CA ALA A 390 10.94 11.63 1.72
C ALA A 390 10.13 10.41 1.26
N ARG A 391 9.57 9.63 2.21
CA ARG A 391 8.67 8.51 1.90
C ARG A 391 7.38 8.98 1.24
N ILE A 392 6.78 10.07 1.70
CA ILE A 392 5.58 10.63 1.06
C ILE A 392 5.89 11.04 -0.38
N ASN A 393 6.99 11.76 -0.64
CA ASN A 393 7.38 12.16 -1.99
C ASN A 393 7.55 10.96 -2.92
N GLN A 394 8.23 9.92 -2.44
CA GLN A 394 8.44 8.70 -3.20
C GLN A 394 7.12 8.00 -3.53
N GLY A 395 6.20 7.94 -2.56
CA GLY A 395 4.86 7.37 -2.78
C GLY A 395 4.04 8.20 -3.75
N MET A 396 4.11 9.53 -3.68
CA MET A 396 3.41 10.41 -4.61
C MET A 396 3.90 10.23 -6.05
N ARG A 397 5.21 10.07 -6.26
CA ARG A 397 5.77 9.73 -7.59
C ARG A 397 5.25 8.38 -8.10
N LEU A 398 5.23 7.36 -7.23
CA LEU A 398 4.68 6.05 -7.57
C LEU A 398 3.20 6.13 -8.00
N LEU A 399 2.42 7.01 -7.36
CA LEU A 399 1.02 7.25 -7.71
C LEU A 399 0.84 8.10 -8.99
N GLY A 400 1.93 8.55 -9.62
CA GLY A 400 1.92 9.32 -10.87
C GLY A 400 1.73 10.82 -10.68
N TYR A 401 2.00 11.37 -9.49
CA TYR A 401 1.88 12.81 -9.25
C TYR A 401 3.17 13.57 -9.62
N ALA A 402 3.00 14.65 -10.40
CA ALA A 402 4.04 15.60 -10.80
C ALA A 402 3.47 17.04 -10.87
N HIS A 403 4.34 18.04 -10.97
CA HIS A 403 3.97 19.42 -11.28
C HIS A 403 3.51 19.57 -12.74
N ASN A 404 2.87 20.70 -13.07
CA ASN A 404 2.36 20.96 -14.43
C ASN A 404 3.44 21.10 -15.50
N ASP A 405 4.67 21.38 -15.09
CA ASP A 405 5.86 21.42 -15.95
C ASP A 405 6.53 20.03 -16.08
N GLY A 406 5.94 18.99 -15.49
CA GLY A 406 6.48 17.64 -15.45
C GLY A 406 7.52 17.44 -14.35
N GLU A 407 7.88 18.48 -13.60
CA GLU A 407 8.87 18.35 -12.53
C GLU A 407 8.31 17.52 -11.37
N PRO A 408 9.14 16.69 -10.73
CA PRO A 408 8.68 15.88 -9.62
C PRO A 408 8.30 16.73 -8.39
N ILE A 409 7.38 16.22 -7.58
CA ILE A 409 7.01 16.91 -6.35
C ILE A 409 8.19 16.95 -5.35
N ALA A 410 8.38 18.11 -4.71
CA ALA A 410 9.45 18.43 -3.77
C ALA A 410 8.96 18.46 -2.31
N ASP A 411 9.90 18.41 -1.36
CA ASP A 411 9.63 18.44 0.09
C ASP A 411 8.73 19.62 0.52
N GLY A 412 8.87 20.77 -0.16
CA GLY A 412 8.17 22.01 0.19
C GLY A 412 6.69 22.06 -0.23
N ASP A 413 6.30 21.28 -1.24
CA ASP A 413 4.94 21.25 -1.79
C ASP A 413 3.92 20.66 -0.80
N PHE A 414 4.50 19.98 0.19
CA PHE A 414 3.86 19.19 1.21
C PHE A 414 3.98 19.87 2.59
N ASN A 415 4.43 21.12 2.67
CA ASN A 415 4.40 21.87 3.93
C ASN A 415 2.96 22.10 4.45
N ARG A 416 1.94 21.71 3.69
CA ARG A 416 0.53 21.58 4.10
C ARG A 416 0.02 20.12 4.09
N LEU A 417 0.86 19.12 4.39
CA LEU A 417 0.44 17.74 4.71
C LEU A 417 -0.30 17.69 6.07
N GLY A 418 -1.26 18.60 6.31
CA GLY A 418 -1.58 19.06 7.66
C GLY A 418 -3.06 19.12 7.99
N GLY A 419 -3.92 18.33 7.35
CA GLY A 419 -5.35 18.42 7.62
C GLY A 419 -5.73 17.94 9.02
N ARG A 420 -5.74 16.62 9.23
CA ARG A 420 -6.30 16.03 10.47
C ARG A 420 -5.33 15.10 11.17
N TYR A 421 -4.67 14.20 10.43
CA TYR A 421 -3.70 13.27 10.99
C TYR A 421 -2.60 14.01 11.77
N GLU A 422 -1.93 14.98 11.13
CA GLU A 422 -0.85 15.74 11.76
C GLU A 422 -1.31 16.54 12.98
N ALA A 423 -2.46 17.19 12.91
CA ALA A 423 -3.00 17.94 14.04
C ALA A 423 -3.33 17.01 15.23
N ILE A 424 -3.84 15.81 14.97
CA ILE A 424 -4.09 14.79 16.00
C ILE A 424 -2.77 14.29 16.61
N THR A 425 -1.79 13.91 15.79
CA THR A 425 -0.52 13.37 16.29
C THR A 425 0.33 14.43 16.98
N LYS A 426 0.31 15.69 16.50
CA LYS A 426 0.93 16.82 17.22
C LYS A 426 0.32 16.97 18.62
N ALA A 427 -1.01 16.87 18.75
CA ALA A 427 -1.65 16.92 20.07
C ALA A 427 -1.19 15.79 20.99
N PHE A 428 -1.06 14.56 20.45
CA PHE A 428 -0.51 13.43 21.20
C PHE A 428 0.92 13.67 21.68
N ARG A 429 1.81 14.15 20.79
CA ARG A 429 3.20 14.50 21.14
C ARG A 429 3.22 15.51 22.28
N MET A 430 2.46 16.59 22.18
CA MET A 430 2.49 17.65 23.17
C MET A 430 2.02 17.19 24.56
N ALA A 431 0.96 16.39 24.61
CA ALA A 431 0.48 15.81 25.86
C ALA A 431 1.50 14.86 26.52
N LEU A 432 2.27 14.11 25.72
CA LEU A 432 3.25 13.13 26.22
C LEU A 432 4.64 13.75 26.50
N LEU A 433 5.05 14.77 25.74
CA LEU A 433 6.31 15.50 25.91
C LEU A 433 6.39 16.25 27.24
N LYS A 434 5.27 16.82 27.71
CA LYS A 434 5.13 17.45 29.03
C LYS A 434 5.57 16.54 30.19
N ASN A 435 5.70 15.24 29.94
CA ASN A 435 5.97 14.20 30.93
C ASN A 435 7.29 13.45 30.70
N GLY A 436 8.18 13.95 29.83
CA GLY A 436 9.51 13.36 29.59
C GLY A 436 9.53 12.10 28.72
N ASN A 437 8.47 11.82 27.95
CA ASN A 437 8.24 10.50 27.35
C ASN A 437 8.21 10.50 25.80
N LYS A 438 9.31 10.91 25.17
CA LYS A 438 9.43 11.00 23.71
C LYS A 438 9.19 9.66 22.98
N GLY A 439 9.71 8.55 23.53
CA GLY A 439 9.57 7.22 22.92
C GLY A 439 8.12 6.74 22.83
N ARG A 440 7.33 6.96 23.88
CA ARG A 440 5.91 6.54 23.89
C ARG A 440 5.02 7.35 22.93
N ALA A 441 5.39 8.60 22.63
CA ALA A 441 4.65 9.39 21.64
C ALA A 441 4.78 8.80 20.23
N VAL A 442 5.99 8.35 19.88
CA VAL A 442 6.29 7.65 18.63
C VAL A 442 5.51 6.33 18.51
N GLU A 443 5.49 5.51 19.56
CA GLU A 443 4.73 4.26 19.58
C GLU A 443 3.22 4.51 19.41
N LEU A 444 2.68 5.51 20.10
CA LEU A 444 1.27 5.85 20.00
C LEU A 444 0.87 6.34 18.60
N GLU A 445 1.74 7.08 17.92
CA GLU A 445 1.50 7.50 16.54
C GLU A 445 1.47 6.32 15.57
N ARG A 446 2.38 5.37 15.75
CA ARG A 446 2.39 4.12 15.01
C ARG A 446 1.07 3.35 15.21
N ASP A 447 0.65 3.20 16.47
CA ASP A 447 -0.61 2.52 16.80
C ASP A 447 -1.83 3.23 16.22
N PHE A 448 -1.84 4.57 16.27
CA PHE A 448 -2.91 5.37 15.66
C PHE A 448 -2.94 5.19 14.14
N ALA A 449 -1.78 5.20 13.48
CA ALA A 449 -1.68 5.01 12.04
C ALA A 449 -2.19 3.62 11.62
N LEU A 450 -1.75 2.57 12.32
CA LEU A 450 -2.22 1.19 12.10
C LEU A 450 -3.73 1.07 12.32
N ALA A 451 -4.27 1.70 13.37
CA ALA A 451 -5.71 1.71 13.64
C ALA A 451 -6.50 2.36 12.50
N VAL A 452 -5.99 3.43 11.89
CA VAL A 452 -6.64 4.08 10.73
C VAL A 452 -6.56 3.20 9.50
N LEU A 453 -5.39 2.66 9.17
CA LEU A 453 -5.15 1.82 7.98
C LEU A 453 -5.99 0.53 8.00
N ARG A 454 -6.14 -0.10 9.17
CA ARG A 454 -6.96 -1.31 9.37
C ARG A 454 -8.47 -1.05 9.47
N SER A 455 -8.91 0.22 9.52
CA SER A 455 -10.33 0.54 9.74
C SER A 455 -11.20 0.35 8.48
N ARG A 456 -12.53 0.28 8.68
CA ARG A 456 -13.52 0.17 7.60
C ARG A 456 -14.13 1.51 7.16
N ILE A 457 -14.74 1.46 5.97
CA ILE A 457 -15.45 2.56 5.33
C ILE A 457 -16.91 2.16 5.05
N ARG A 458 -17.86 2.94 5.58
CA ARG A 458 -19.27 2.89 5.12
C ARG A 458 -19.42 3.75 3.86
N ARG A 459 -19.39 3.11 2.69
CA ARG A 459 -19.62 3.66 1.33
C ARG A 459 -18.64 4.72 0.85
N TRP A 460 -18.16 4.50 -0.38
CA TRP A 460 -17.47 5.48 -1.21
C TRP A 460 -18.45 6.08 -2.20
N ARG A 461 -18.41 7.40 -2.37
CA ARG A 461 -18.97 8.07 -3.54
C ARG A 461 -17.83 8.87 -4.13
N THR A 462 -17.23 8.41 -5.21
CA THR A 462 -16.33 9.23 -6.02
C THR A 462 -17.18 10.27 -6.75
N LYS A 463 -16.74 11.53 -6.74
CA LYS A 463 -16.86 12.35 -7.94
C LYS A 463 -15.56 12.13 -8.69
N ALA A 464 -15.63 11.99 -10.01
CA ALA A 464 -14.42 11.99 -10.83
C ALA A 464 -13.58 13.23 -10.44
N PRO A 465 -12.26 13.08 -10.24
CA PRO A 465 -11.41 14.22 -9.92
C PRO A 465 -11.57 15.28 -11.01
N VAL A 466 -11.86 16.52 -10.60
CA VAL A 466 -11.76 17.70 -11.48
C VAL A 466 -10.35 18.22 -11.26
N PHE A 467 -9.46 17.92 -12.21
CA PHE A 467 -8.04 18.23 -12.13
C PHE A 467 -7.70 19.65 -12.60
N PRO A 468 -6.64 20.24 -12.03
CA PRO A 468 -5.71 21.10 -12.73
C PRO A 468 -4.35 20.43 -13.04
N PHE A 469 -4.10 19.19 -12.58
CA PHE A 469 -2.85 18.44 -12.79
C PHE A 469 -3.16 17.11 -13.48
N ALA A 470 -2.62 16.86 -14.67
CA ALA A 470 -2.94 15.66 -15.44
C ALA A 470 -2.36 14.39 -14.78
N ARG A 471 -3.16 13.32 -14.70
CA ARG A 471 -2.61 11.96 -14.58
C ARG A 471 -2.02 11.60 -15.93
N GLU A 472 -0.71 11.73 -16.08
CA GLU A 472 -0.05 11.01 -17.16
C GLU A 472 -0.05 9.53 -16.78
N THR A 473 -0.76 8.71 -17.54
CA THR A 473 -0.51 7.27 -17.61
C THR A 473 0.93 7.08 -18.06
N PRO A 474 1.79 6.37 -17.33
CA PRO A 474 3.04 5.89 -17.92
C PRO A 474 2.65 5.03 -19.12
N GLY A 475 3.16 5.40 -20.30
CA GLY A 475 3.11 4.53 -21.45
C GLY A 475 3.88 3.23 -21.16
N PRO A 476 3.66 2.15 -21.92
CA PRO A 476 4.20 0.83 -21.63
C PRO A 476 5.70 0.68 -21.95
N TRP A 477 6.51 1.73 -21.78
CA TRP A 477 7.97 1.71 -21.97
C TRP A 477 8.60 2.90 -21.23
N SER A 478 9.12 2.70 -20.01
CA SER A 478 10.14 3.57 -19.41
C SER A 478 10.87 2.87 -18.27
#